data_AF-A0A2M6ZVJ7-F1
#
_entry.id   AF-A0A2M6ZVJ7-F1
#
_cell.length_a   1.000
_cell.length_b   1.000
_cell.length_c   1.000
_cell.angle_alpha   90.00
_cell.angle_beta   90.00
_cell.angle_gamma   90.00
#
_symmetry.space_group_name_H-M   'P 1'
#
loop_
_entity.id
_entity.type
_entity.pdbx_description
1 polymer ?
#
loop_
_entity_poly.entity_id
_entity_poly.type
_entity_poly.pdbx_seq_one_letter_code
_entity_poly.pdbx_strand_id
1 'polypeptide(L)'
;MARSLGFDPKTQLQDPMLNTVGNIGVAHALMVLVSALEEAKAGDRILLASYGDGADAFVLKVTEEMERIKGSRGVKGFLEPKKMLPTYEKYLLYRELLEQPLELFNVDSAASVMWRDRNWVLRGHGSKCRQCGMVAFPIQRVCYGCRSKDDYDEVRLTDKRGKVFSFSRDLLAGGPADPEIVQTIVESEEGGARIYCMMTDCDPTEIKIGTPVEMTFRRMREARGFYNYFWKCRPIRKGGQPNGEY
;
A
#
# COMPACT_ATOMS: atom_id res chain seq x y z
N MET A 1 -2.80 -33.23 -2.03
CA MET A 1 -3.09 -32.83 -3.42
C MET A 1 -1.85 -32.80 -4.31
N ALA A 2 -0.81 -32.01 -4.03
CA ALA A 2 0.37 -31.94 -4.91
C ALA A 2 1.05 -33.31 -5.18
N ARG A 3 1.34 -34.09 -4.12
CA ARG A 3 1.94 -35.42 -4.25
C ARG A 3 1.06 -36.41 -5.04
N SER A 4 -0.25 -36.38 -4.85
CA SER A 4 -1.18 -37.27 -5.55
C SER A 4 -1.31 -36.94 -7.04
N LEU A 5 -0.99 -35.71 -7.44
CA LEU A 5 -0.93 -35.27 -8.83
C LEU A 5 0.46 -35.47 -9.46
N GLY A 6 1.41 -36.05 -8.72
CA GLY A 6 2.76 -36.35 -9.22
C GLY A 6 3.75 -35.18 -9.15
N PHE A 7 3.41 -34.07 -8.49
CA PHE A 7 4.34 -32.96 -8.29
C PHE A 7 5.34 -33.25 -7.17
N ASP A 8 6.60 -32.86 -7.38
CA ASP A 8 7.61 -32.81 -6.32
C ASP A 8 7.36 -31.61 -5.38
N PRO A 9 6.99 -31.83 -4.10
CA PRO A 9 6.69 -30.73 -3.19
C PRO A 9 7.88 -29.83 -2.85
N LYS A 10 9.12 -30.27 -3.09
CA LYS A 10 10.30 -29.46 -2.77
C LYS A 10 10.66 -28.49 -3.89
N THR A 11 10.34 -28.82 -5.13
CA THR A 11 10.81 -28.07 -6.31
C THR A 11 9.68 -27.48 -7.14
N GLN A 12 8.48 -28.07 -7.11
CA GLN A 12 7.35 -27.67 -7.95
C GLN A 12 6.17 -27.06 -7.18
N LEU A 13 6.26 -27.02 -5.85
CA LEU A 13 5.23 -26.42 -5.00
C LEU A 13 5.72 -25.06 -4.49
N GLN A 14 4.97 -24.00 -4.80
CA GLN A 14 5.25 -22.67 -4.27
C GLN A 14 5.00 -22.65 -2.76
N ASP A 15 5.82 -21.89 -2.02
CA ASP A 15 5.58 -21.63 -0.59
C ASP A 15 4.20 -20.96 -0.42
N PRO A 16 3.27 -21.57 0.34
CA PRO A 16 1.97 -20.96 0.60
C PRO A 16 2.06 -19.71 1.49
N MET A 17 3.22 -19.39 2.07
CA MET A 17 3.45 -18.20 2.90
C MET A 17 2.55 -18.11 4.14
N LEU A 18 1.94 -19.22 4.56
CA LEU A 18 1.05 -19.26 5.73
C LEU A 18 1.78 -18.90 7.03
N ASN A 19 3.06 -19.26 7.14
CA ASN A 19 3.86 -18.94 8.33
C ASN A 19 4.44 -17.52 8.30
N THR A 20 4.45 -16.85 7.15
CA THR A 20 5.06 -15.53 6.99
C THR A 20 4.03 -14.41 6.90
N VAL A 21 2.93 -14.63 6.17
CA VAL A 21 1.85 -13.65 5.93
C VAL A 21 0.54 -14.06 6.60
N GLY A 22 0.37 -15.36 6.89
CA GLY A 22 -0.88 -15.90 7.39
C GLY A 22 -1.92 -16.15 6.30
N ASN A 23 -3.14 -16.46 6.73
CA ASN A 23 -4.27 -16.65 5.82
C ASN A 23 -4.96 -15.29 5.52
N ILE A 24 -4.86 -14.84 4.27
CA ILE A 24 -5.46 -13.58 3.79
C ILE A 24 -6.79 -13.80 3.04
N GLY A 25 -7.39 -14.99 3.19
CA GLY A 25 -8.68 -15.33 2.60
C GLY A 25 -8.65 -15.36 1.07
N VAL A 26 -9.61 -14.68 0.44
CA VAL A 26 -9.82 -14.69 -1.02
C VAL A 26 -8.57 -14.26 -1.81
N ALA A 27 -7.76 -13.36 -1.25
CA ALA A 27 -6.56 -12.87 -1.94
C ALA A 27 -5.37 -13.86 -1.90
N HIS A 28 -5.45 -14.93 -1.10
CA HIS A 28 -4.29 -15.78 -0.79
C HIS A 28 -3.77 -16.52 -2.01
N ALA A 29 -4.65 -17.17 -2.77
CA ALA A 29 -4.27 -17.91 -3.98
C ALA A 29 -3.62 -16.99 -5.03
N LEU A 30 -4.15 -15.78 -5.21
CA LEU A 30 -3.59 -14.80 -6.14
C LEU A 30 -2.23 -14.25 -5.66
N MET A 31 -2.05 -14.05 -4.35
CA MET A 31 -0.75 -13.64 -3.81
C MET A 31 0.32 -14.72 -4.00
N VAL A 32 -0.03 -15.99 -3.79
CA VAL A 32 0.87 -17.13 -4.06
C VAL A 32 1.17 -17.24 -5.56
N LEU A 33 0.19 -17.00 -6.43
CA LEU A 33 0.42 -16.92 -7.88
C LEU A 33 1.44 -15.84 -8.24
N VAL A 34 1.32 -14.62 -7.67
CA VAL A 34 2.29 -13.55 -7.91
C VAL A 34 3.69 -13.97 -7.45
N SER A 35 3.82 -14.60 -6.28
CA SER A 35 5.10 -15.13 -5.80
C SER A 35 5.69 -16.19 -6.74
N ALA A 36 4.87 -17.04 -7.37
CA ALA A 36 5.33 -18.01 -8.35
C ALA A 36 5.76 -17.33 -9.67
N LEU A 37 5.00 -16.32 -10.13
CA LEU A 37 5.31 -15.55 -11.33
C LEU A 37 6.62 -14.74 -11.22
N GLU A 38 7.03 -14.36 -10.02
CA GLU A 38 8.32 -13.69 -9.78
C GLU A 38 9.53 -14.59 -10.08
N GLU A 39 9.37 -15.90 -9.99
CA GLU A 39 10.43 -16.89 -10.20
C GLU A 39 10.30 -17.63 -11.54
N ALA A 40 9.12 -17.57 -12.16
CA ALA A 40 8.82 -18.25 -13.40
C ALA A 40 9.50 -17.63 -14.63
N LYS A 41 9.71 -18.46 -15.65
CA LYS A 41 10.26 -18.07 -16.95
C LYS A 41 9.21 -18.18 -18.04
N ALA A 42 9.40 -17.44 -19.12
CA ALA A 42 8.55 -17.57 -20.30
C ALA A 42 8.54 -19.03 -20.80
N GLY A 43 7.34 -19.56 -21.05
CA GLY A 43 7.14 -20.96 -21.43
C GLY A 43 6.71 -21.87 -20.28
N ASP A 44 6.93 -21.48 -19.03
CA ASP A 44 6.52 -22.26 -17.87
C ASP A 44 4.99 -22.41 -17.80
N ARG A 45 4.53 -23.50 -17.18
CA ARG A 45 3.11 -23.76 -16.92
C ARG A 45 2.86 -23.80 -15.42
N ILE A 46 1.91 -23.01 -14.96
CA ILE A 46 1.53 -22.92 -13.55
C ILE A 46 0.12 -23.49 -13.40
N LEU A 47 -0.03 -24.46 -12.51
CA LEU A 47 -1.33 -24.92 -12.02
C LEU A 47 -1.68 -24.11 -10.77
N LEU A 48 -2.64 -23.19 -10.89
CA LEU A 48 -3.21 -22.49 -9.75
C LEU A 48 -4.45 -23.25 -9.29
N ALA A 49 -4.48 -23.66 -8.03
CA ALA A 49 -5.67 -24.26 -7.42
C ALA A 49 -5.99 -23.55 -6.10
N SER A 50 -7.23 -23.09 -5.96
CA SER A 50 -7.78 -22.59 -4.70
C SER A 50 -8.84 -23.55 -4.19
N TYR A 51 -8.87 -23.75 -2.87
CA TYR A 51 -9.83 -24.61 -2.20
C TYR A 51 -10.29 -23.97 -0.88
N GLY A 52 -11.55 -24.19 -0.52
CA GLY A 52 -12.22 -23.59 0.65
C GLY A 52 -13.69 -24.01 0.65
N ASP A 53 -14.61 -23.03 0.61
CA ASP A 53 -16.04 -23.27 0.37
C ASP A 53 -16.32 -23.45 -1.13
N GLY A 54 -15.70 -24.49 -1.71
CA GLY A 54 -15.59 -24.71 -3.15
C GLY A 54 -14.14 -24.91 -3.60
N ALA A 55 -13.95 -25.13 -4.90
CA ALA A 55 -12.62 -25.25 -5.50
C ALA A 55 -12.59 -24.72 -6.94
N ASP A 56 -11.53 -23.98 -7.26
CA ASP A 56 -11.24 -23.50 -8.61
C ASP A 56 -9.83 -23.94 -9.00
N ALA A 57 -9.64 -24.25 -10.29
CA ALA A 57 -8.33 -24.60 -10.83
C ALA A 57 -8.12 -24.01 -12.22
N PHE A 58 -6.95 -23.42 -12.42
CA PHE A 58 -6.54 -22.79 -13.68
C PHE A 58 -5.16 -23.31 -14.08
N VAL A 59 -4.97 -23.59 -15.37
CA VAL A 59 -3.66 -23.84 -15.96
C VAL A 59 -3.25 -22.60 -16.73
N LEU A 60 -2.19 -21.96 -16.29
CA LEU A 60 -1.67 -20.71 -16.85
C LEU A 60 -0.36 -21.01 -17.58
N LYS A 61 -0.17 -20.41 -18.75
CA LYS A 61 1.11 -20.41 -19.45
C LYS A 61 1.76 -19.05 -19.28
N VAL A 62 3.00 -19.04 -18.80
CA VAL A 62 3.80 -17.84 -18.65
C VAL A 62 4.31 -17.41 -20.03
N THR A 63 4.10 -16.14 -20.36
CA THR A 63 4.44 -15.59 -21.68
C THR A 63 5.63 -14.62 -21.58
N GLU A 64 6.16 -14.19 -22.72
CA GLU A 64 7.32 -13.29 -22.79
C GLU A 64 7.01 -11.88 -22.25
N GLU A 65 5.73 -11.51 -22.20
CA GLU A 65 5.27 -10.25 -21.60
C GLU A 65 5.63 -10.13 -20.12
N MET A 66 5.92 -11.23 -19.42
CA MET A 66 6.43 -11.20 -18.05
C MET A 66 7.76 -10.44 -17.92
N GLU A 67 8.59 -10.43 -18.97
CA GLU A 67 9.84 -9.67 -18.95
C GLU A 67 9.60 -8.15 -18.83
N ARG A 68 8.43 -7.64 -19.23
CA ARG A 68 8.07 -6.21 -19.10
C ARG A 68 7.77 -5.78 -17.66
N ILE A 69 7.39 -6.72 -16.80
CA ILE A 69 7.01 -6.46 -15.41
C ILE A 69 8.04 -7.00 -14.40
N LYS A 70 9.11 -7.60 -14.91
CA LYS A 70 10.26 -8.08 -14.15
C LYS A 70 10.96 -6.89 -13.48
N GLY A 71 11.26 -7.03 -12.19
CA GLY A 71 11.79 -5.93 -11.37
C GLY A 71 10.72 -5.05 -10.71
N SER A 72 9.43 -5.35 -10.89
CA SER A 72 8.40 -4.83 -9.99
C SER A 72 8.64 -5.31 -8.55
N ARG A 73 8.12 -4.56 -7.56
CA ARG A 73 8.38 -4.84 -6.14
C ARG A 73 7.96 -6.25 -5.72
N GLY A 74 6.88 -6.77 -6.29
CA GLY A 74 6.41 -8.13 -6.01
C GLY A 74 6.01 -8.35 -4.54
N VAL A 75 5.56 -9.56 -4.22
CA VAL A 75 5.30 -10.02 -2.85
C VAL A 75 6.58 -9.93 -2.03
N LYS A 76 7.71 -10.42 -2.55
CA LYS A 76 8.99 -10.42 -1.82
C LYS A 76 9.44 -9.01 -1.43
N GLY A 77 9.36 -8.04 -2.33
CA GLY A 77 9.76 -6.66 -2.04
C GLY A 77 8.74 -5.90 -1.18
N PHE A 78 7.50 -6.36 -1.05
CA PHE A 78 6.57 -5.85 -0.03
C PHE A 78 6.80 -6.50 1.35
N LEU A 79 7.24 -7.76 1.39
CA LEU A 79 7.53 -8.48 2.64
C LEU A 79 8.87 -8.10 3.27
N GLU A 80 9.89 -7.79 2.46
CA GLU A 80 11.21 -7.39 2.95
C GLU A 80 11.12 -6.21 3.95
N PRO A 81 10.49 -5.06 3.64
CA PRO A 81 10.41 -3.90 4.52
C PRO A 81 9.31 -4.00 5.59
N LYS A 82 8.88 -5.21 5.99
CA LYS A 82 7.89 -5.37 7.05
C LYS A 82 8.41 -4.82 8.38
N LYS A 83 7.51 -4.24 9.17
CA LYS A 83 7.76 -3.88 10.57
C LYS A 83 7.03 -4.87 11.45
N MET A 84 7.74 -5.54 12.36
CA MET A 84 7.11 -6.41 13.34
C MET A 84 6.31 -5.56 14.33
N LEU A 85 5.17 -6.07 14.75
CA LEU A 85 4.41 -5.46 15.83
C LEU A 85 5.21 -5.62 17.13
N PRO A 86 5.32 -4.55 17.95
CA PRO A 86 6.12 -4.60 19.16
C PRO A 86 5.54 -5.53 20.22
N THR A 87 4.22 -5.70 20.24
CA THR A 87 3.54 -6.53 21.24
C THR A 87 2.32 -7.25 20.66
N TYR A 88 1.86 -8.30 21.34
CA TYR A 88 0.68 -9.07 20.95
C TYR A 88 -0.62 -8.29 21.17
N GLU A 89 -0.67 -7.41 22.17
CA GLU A 89 -1.82 -6.55 22.46
C GLU A 89 -2.11 -5.61 21.29
N LYS A 90 -1.06 -5.04 20.66
CA LYS A 90 -1.24 -4.27 19.42
C LYS A 90 -1.87 -5.09 18.31
N TYR A 91 -1.46 -6.35 18.15
CA TYR A 91 -2.09 -7.26 17.20
C TYR A 91 -3.57 -7.45 17.51
N LEU A 92 -3.93 -7.73 18.78
CA LEU A 92 -5.31 -7.92 19.19
C LEU A 92 -6.17 -6.66 18.96
N LEU A 93 -5.63 -5.47 19.23
CA LEU A 93 -6.31 -4.19 18.96
C LEU A 93 -6.57 -3.98 17.46
N TYR A 94 -5.57 -4.20 16.60
CA TYR A 94 -5.77 -4.07 15.14
C TYR A 94 -6.73 -5.11 14.56
N ARG A 95 -6.83 -6.28 15.20
CA ARG A 95 -7.77 -7.34 14.85
C ARG A 95 -9.15 -7.12 15.46
N GLU A 96 -9.34 -6.05 16.23
CA GLU A 96 -10.59 -5.70 16.89
C GLU A 96 -11.07 -6.84 17.83
N LEU A 97 -10.12 -7.56 18.44
CA LEU A 97 -10.37 -8.66 19.38
C LEU A 97 -10.44 -8.21 20.84
N LEU A 98 -10.11 -6.94 21.11
CA LEU A 98 -10.25 -6.30 22.40
C LEU A 98 -11.32 -5.21 22.30
N GLU A 99 -12.02 -4.98 23.41
CA GLU A 99 -12.96 -3.87 23.53
C GLU A 99 -12.20 -2.54 23.43
N GLN A 100 -12.65 -1.69 22.52
CA GLN A 100 -12.04 -0.39 22.25
C GLN A 100 -13.01 0.72 22.62
N PRO A 101 -12.53 1.86 23.13
CA PRO A 101 -13.37 3.02 23.34
C PRO A 101 -14.05 3.42 22.02
N LEU A 102 -15.30 3.87 22.12
CA LEU A 102 -16.07 4.31 20.97
C LEU A 102 -15.30 5.41 20.22
N GLU A 103 -15.14 5.26 18.90
CA GLU A 103 -14.62 6.35 18.07
C GLU A 103 -15.56 7.55 18.16
N LEU A 104 -15.12 8.61 18.85
CA LEU A 104 -15.91 9.82 19.07
C LEU A 104 -16.18 10.61 17.78
N PHE A 105 -15.39 10.37 16.73
CA PHE A 105 -15.45 11.13 15.48
C PHE A 105 -15.34 10.19 14.26
N ASN A 106 -16.45 9.55 13.87
CA ASN A 106 -16.53 8.87 12.58
C ASN A 106 -17.21 9.77 11.54
N VAL A 107 -16.41 10.37 10.66
CA VAL A 107 -16.93 11.21 9.57
C VAL A 107 -17.48 10.33 8.46
N ASP A 108 -18.74 10.58 8.11
CA ASP A 108 -19.43 9.84 7.06
C ASP A 108 -18.66 9.81 5.72
N SER A 109 -18.92 8.75 4.95
CA SER A 109 -18.39 8.57 3.60
C SER A 109 -19.22 9.34 2.59
N ALA A 110 -18.56 10.11 1.71
CA ALA A 110 -19.22 10.83 0.63
C ALA A 110 -18.97 10.13 -0.71
N ALA A 111 -19.80 9.14 -1.07
CA ALA A 111 -19.63 8.33 -2.27
C ALA A 111 -19.57 9.18 -3.57
N SER A 112 -20.37 10.24 -3.66
CA SER A 112 -20.38 11.13 -4.82
C SER A 112 -19.09 11.95 -4.97
N VAL A 113 -18.49 12.38 -3.84
CA VAL A 113 -17.18 13.04 -3.83
C VAL A 113 -16.12 12.05 -4.29
N MET A 114 -16.08 10.86 -3.67
CA MET A 114 -15.13 9.80 -4.03
C MET A 114 -15.21 9.41 -5.51
N TRP A 115 -16.41 9.36 -6.10
CA TRP A 115 -16.57 9.07 -7.52
C TRP A 115 -16.02 10.17 -8.43
N ARG A 116 -16.30 11.44 -8.12
CA ARG A 116 -15.79 12.60 -8.89
C ARG A 116 -14.27 12.71 -8.78
N ASP A 117 -13.75 12.50 -7.58
CA ASP A 117 -12.36 12.76 -7.21
C ASP A 117 -11.45 11.54 -7.28
N ARG A 118 -11.97 10.40 -7.77
CA ARG A 118 -11.27 9.10 -7.82
C ARG A 118 -9.87 9.14 -8.43
N ASN A 119 -9.61 10.05 -9.38
CA ASN A 119 -8.32 10.16 -10.03
C ASN A 119 -7.24 10.64 -9.05
N TRP A 120 -7.50 11.68 -8.26
CA TRP A 120 -6.51 12.12 -7.27
C TRP A 120 -6.60 11.31 -5.97
N VAL A 121 -7.79 10.81 -5.60
CA VAL A 121 -7.99 10.05 -4.37
C VAL A 121 -7.45 8.62 -4.44
N LEU A 122 -7.91 7.82 -5.41
CA LEU A 122 -7.54 6.41 -5.52
C LEU A 122 -6.28 6.21 -6.36
N ARG A 123 -6.17 6.90 -7.50
CA ARG A 123 -4.99 6.76 -8.38
C ARG A 123 -3.79 7.59 -7.91
N GLY A 124 -4.01 8.55 -7.01
CA GLY A 124 -2.96 9.43 -6.49
C GLY A 124 -2.36 10.32 -7.58
N HIS A 125 -3.21 10.81 -8.49
CA HIS A 125 -2.81 11.74 -9.54
C HIS A 125 -2.79 13.18 -9.04
N GLY A 126 -1.80 13.94 -9.49
CA GLY A 126 -1.76 15.40 -9.44
C GLY A 126 -1.93 16.00 -10.84
N SER A 127 -1.95 17.33 -10.91
CA SER A 127 -2.00 18.08 -12.17
C SER A 127 -0.63 18.69 -12.48
N LYS A 128 -0.10 18.43 -13.69
CA LYS A 128 1.10 19.08 -14.23
C LYS A 128 0.68 20.10 -15.30
N CYS A 129 0.86 21.38 -15.02
CA CYS A 129 0.48 22.45 -15.95
C CYS A 129 1.29 22.38 -17.25
N ARG A 130 0.62 22.42 -18.41
CA ARG A 130 1.34 22.38 -19.70
C ARG A 130 2.07 23.68 -20.02
N GLN A 131 1.61 24.82 -19.48
CA GLN A 131 2.19 26.13 -19.75
C GLN A 131 3.45 26.42 -18.94
N CYS A 132 3.46 26.10 -17.63
CA CYS A 132 4.57 26.45 -16.74
C CYS A 132 5.22 25.24 -16.05
N GLY A 133 4.75 24.02 -16.32
CA GLY A 133 5.32 22.78 -15.78
C GLY A 133 5.05 22.53 -14.29
N MET A 134 4.36 23.43 -13.58
CA MET A 134 4.06 23.29 -12.15
C MET A 134 3.23 22.03 -11.88
N VAL A 135 3.68 21.22 -10.94
CA VAL A 135 2.96 20.03 -10.46
C VAL A 135 2.28 20.36 -9.13
N ALA A 136 1.00 20.05 -9.03
CA ALA A 136 0.21 20.26 -7.82
C ALA A 136 -0.60 19.02 -7.44
N PHE A 137 -0.83 18.86 -6.15
CA PHE A 137 -1.74 17.86 -5.59
C PHE A 137 -2.68 18.55 -4.57
N PRO A 138 -3.99 18.26 -4.57
CA PRO A 138 -4.74 17.45 -5.54
C PRO A 138 -4.73 18.02 -6.97
N ILE A 139 -5.39 17.35 -7.91
CA ILE A 139 -5.61 17.88 -9.26
C ILE A 139 -6.25 19.28 -9.17
N GLN A 140 -5.60 20.27 -9.77
CA GLN A 140 -6.08 21.64 -9.83
C GLN A 140 -6.54 21.98 -11.26
N ARG A 141 -7.77 22.51 -11.38
CA ARG A 141 -8.27 23.02 -12.65
C ARG A 141 -7.68 24.38 -13.04
N VAL A 142 -7.20 25.15 -12.07
CA VAL A 142 -6.54 26.45 -12.31
C VAL A 142 -5.13 26.37 -11.74
N CYS A 143 -4.13 26.60 -12.58
CA CYS A 143 -2.74 26.55 -12.15
C CYS A 143 -2.40 27.67 -11.16
N TYR A 144 -1.78 27.34 -10.02
CA TYR A 144 -1.34 28.34 -9.04
C TYR A 144 -0.25 29.29 -9.57
N GLY A 145 0.60 28.82 -10.48
CA GLY A 145 1.71 29.59 -11.04
C GLY A 145 1.27 30.59 -12.11
N CYS A 146 0.62 30.10 -13.18
CA CYS A 146 0.29 30.91 -14.36
C CYS A 146 -1.22 31.15 -14.57
N ARG A 147 -2.09 30.59 -13.72
CA ARG A 147 -3.56 30.70 -13.81
C ARG A 147 -4.19 30.14 -15.09
N SER A 148 -3.46 29.35 -15.88
CA SER A 148 -4.08 28.57 -16.96
C SER A 148 -5.18 27.67 -16.38
N LYS A 149 -6.29 27.57 -17.11
CA LYS A 149 -7.48 26.82 -16.70
C LYS A 149 -7.65 25.60 -17.59
N ASP A 150 -7.85 24.44 -16.98
CA ASP A 150 -8.07 23.15 -17.63
C ASP A 150 -6.96 22.74 -18.62
N ASP A 151 -5.76 23.32 -18.50
CA ASP A 151 -4.61 23.02 -19.34
C ASP A 151 -3.47 22.35 -18.54
N TYR A 152 -3.69 21.08 -18.24
CA TYR A 152 -2.77 20.24 -17.48
C TYR A 152 -2.82 18.79 -17.95
N ASP A 153 -1.75 18.05 -17.65
CA ASP A 153 -1.71 16.58 -17.73
C ASP A 153 -1.87 15.99 -16.33
N GLU A 154 -2.60 14.88 -16.21
CA GLU A 154 -2.63 14.11 -14.96
C GLU A 154 -1.31 13.34 -14.82
N VAL A 155 -0.65 13.49 -13.68
CA VAL A 155 0.61 12.79 -13.38
C VAL A 155 0.45 11.96 -12.12
N ARG A 156 0.88 10.71 -12.17
CA ARG A 156 0.87 9.83 -11.00
C ARG A 156 2.01 10.20 -10.07
N LEU A 157 1.70 10.42 -8.79
CA LEU A 157 2.69 10.82 -7.78
C LEU A 157 3.09 9.66 -6.86
N THR A 158 2.39 8.55 -6.93
CA THR A 158 2.47 7.45 -5.94
C THR A 158 3.63 6.48 -6.19
N ASP A 159 4.10 6.42 -7.45
CA ASP A 159 5.28 5.66 -7.87
C ASP A 159 6.59 6.43 -7.63
N LYS A 160 6.49 7.69 -7.19
CA LYS A 160 7.61 8.60 -6.96
C LYS A 160 8.00 8.56 -5.50
N ARG A 161 9.30 8.69 -5.22
CA ARG A 161 9.76 8.91 -3.85
C ARG A 161 9.48 10.35 -3.46
N GLY A 162 9.53 10.60 -2.17
CA GLY A 162 9.46 11.93 -1.62
C GLY A 162 10.29 12.05 -0.36
N LYS A 163 10.24 13.24 0.23
CA LYS A 163 10.84 13.54 1.53
C LYS A 163 9.86 14.31 2.39
N VAL A 164 10.00 14.19 3.71
CA VAL A 164 9.21 14.98 4.65
C VAL A 164 9.56 16.45 4.49
N PHE A 165 8.61 17.25 4.02
CA PHE A 165 8.76 18.71 3.92
C PHE A 165 8.49 19.38 5.27
N SER A 166 7.41 18.96 5.93
CA SER A 166 7.03 19.39 7.28
C SER A 166 6.14 18.33 7.91
N PHE A 167 6.08 18.29 9.24
CA PHE A 167 5.21 17.36 9.96
C PHE A 167 4.78 17.93 11.32
N SER A 168 3.70 17.39 11.85
CA SER A 168 3.27 17.55 13.23
C SER A 168 3.00 16.18 13.86
N ARG A 169 3.17 16.11 15.18
CA ARG A 169 2.89 14.92 16.00
C ARG A 169 1.56 15.15 16.69
N ASP A 170 0.53 14.42 16.26
CA ASP A 170 -0.80 14.53 16.84
C ASP A 170 -1.01 13.41 17.85
N LEU A 171 -1.08 13.79 19.13
CA LEU A 171 -1.22 12.88 20.27
C LEU A 171 -2.69 12.49 20.53
N LEU A 172 -3.65 13.06 19.79
CA LEU A 172 -5.08 12.88 20.00
C LEU A 172 -5.83 12.34 18.77
N ALA A 173 -5.21 12.37 17.58
CA ALA A 173 -5.80 11.83 16.36
C ALA A 173 -5.67 10.30 16.21
N GLY A 174 -4.91 9.65 17.09
CA GLY A 174 -4.67 8.22 17.05
C GLY A 174 -5.78 7.37 17.67
N GLY A 175 -5.72 6.07 17.40
CA GLY A 175 -6.58 5.06 18.05
C GLY A 175 -5.87 4.37 19.20
N PRO A 176 -6.52 3.44 19.91
CA PRO A 176 -5.93 2.71 21.03
C PRO A 176 -4.61 1.99 20.69
N ALA A 177 -4.48 1.47 19.46
CA ALA A 177 -3.27 0.76 19.02
C ALA A 177 -2.10 1.71 18.70
N ASP A 178 -2.41 2.90 18.18
CA ASP A 178 -1.44 3.93 17.78
C ASP A 178 -2.00 5.30 18.18
N PRO A 179 -1.76 5.74 19.44
CA PRO A 179 -2.34 6.98 19.96
C PRO A 179 -1.72 8.22 19.29
N GLU A 180 -0.49 8.10 18.80
CA GLU A 180 0.22 9.19 18.15
C GLU A 180 0.27 9.00 16.63
N ILE A 181 -0.23 10.00 15.89
CA ILE A 181 -0.21 10.03 14.43
C ILE A 181 0.69 11.18 13.97
N VAL A 182 1.68 10.84 13.14
CA VAL A 182 2.48 11.86 12.46
C VAL A 182 1.73 12.33 11.22
N GLN A 183 1.26 13.58 11.25
CA GLN A 183 0.66 14.24 10.09
C GLN A 183 1.78 14.88 9.27
N THR A 184 1.86 14.59 7.96
CA THR A 184 2.98 15.03 7.14
C THR A 184 2.56 15.77 5.89
N ILE A 185 3.41 16.71 5.49
CA ILE A 185 3.50 17.21 4.12
C ILE A 185 4.71 16.54 3.48
N VAL A 186 4.47 15.75 2.45
CA VAL A 186 5.52 15.10 1.64
C VAL A 186 5.78 15.97 0.42
N GLU A 187 7.05 16.27 0.14
CA GLU A 187 7.49 16.85 -1.13
C GLU A 187 7.91 15.71 -2.06
N SER A 188 7.15 15.51 -3.14
CA SER A 188 7.40 14.50 -4.17
C SER A 188 8.60 14.91 -5.04
N GLU A 189 9.38 13.92 -5.46
CA GLU A 189 10.42 14.12 -6.48
C GLU A 189 9.85 14.53 -7.85
N GLU A 190 8.56 14.25 -8.11
CA GLU A 190 7.86 14.72 -9.31
C GLU A 190 7.43 16.17 -9.14
N GLY A 191 8.27 17.08 -9.64
CA GLY A 191 7.97 18.51 -9.72
C GLY A 191 7.79 19.21 -8.37
N GLY A 192 8.24 18.61 -7.26
CA GLY A 192 8.14 19.19 -5.92
C GLY A 192 6.71 19.26 -5.37
N ALA A 193 5.79 18.45 -5.93
CA ALA A 193 4.39 18.45 -5.51
C ALA A 193 4.27 18.14 -4.00
N ARG A 194 3.53 18.98 -3.27
CA ARG A 194 3.30 18.80 -1.84
C ARG A 194 2.01 18.03 -1.59
N ILE A 195 2.12 16.93 -0.87
CA ILE A 195 1.02 16.02 -0.57
C ILE A 195 0.84 15.97 0.94
N TYR A 196 -0.34 16.33 1.42
CA TYR A 196 -0.71 16.05 2.80
C TYR A 196 -1.10 14.58 2.93
N CYS A 197 -0.45 13.87 3.83
CA CYS A 197 -0.80 12.50 4.18
C CYS A 197 -0.35 12.15 5.59
N MET A 198 -1.09 11.24 6.24
CA MET A 198 -0.67 10.66 7.51
C MET A 198 0.47 9.66 7.27
N MET A 199 1.47 9.67 8.15
CA MET A 199 2.53 8.67 8.12
C MET A 199 2.05 7.36 8.77
N THR A 200 2.62 6.25 8.32
CA THR A 200 2.40 4.93 8.88
C THR A 200 3.74 4.17 8.94
N ASP A 201 3.74 3.01 9.59
CA ASP A 201 4.91 2.14 9.76
C ASP A 201 6.14 2.88 10.33
N CYS A 202 5.97 3.91 11.15
CA CYS A 202 7.05 4.73 11.69
C CYS A 202 7.13 4.67 13.22
N ASP A 203 8.27 5.09 13.78
CA ASP A 203 8.32 5.58 15.15
C ASP A 203 8.17 7.10 15.08
N PRO A 204 7.14 7.71 15.69
CA PRO A 204 6.92 9.14 15.62
C PRO A 204 8.09 10.00 16.14
N THR A 205 8.90 9.47 17.06
CA THR A 205 10.02 10.19 17.68
C THR A 205 11.26 10.27 16.77
N GLU A 206 11.33 9.40 15.76
CA GLU A 206 12.48 9.31 14.85
C GLU A 206 12.31 10.18 13.59
N ILE A 207 11.13 10.73 13.35
CA ILE A 207 10.82 11.48 12.12
C ILE A 207 11.43 12.87 12.15
N LYS A 208 12.06 13.24 11.03
CA LYS A 208 12.71 14.54 10.83
C LYS A 208 12.33 15.12 9.46
N ILE A 209 12.46 16.44 9.33
CA ILE A 209 12.39 17.09 8.02
C ILE A 209 13.50 16.51 7.13
N GLY A 210 13.16 16.20 5.89
CA GLY A 210 14.07 15.58 4.92
C GLY A 210 14.10 14.05 4.97
N THR A 211 13.44 13.39 5.93
CA THR A 211 13.37 11.91 5.97
C THR A 211 12.79 11.38 4.64
N PRO A 212 13.46 10.44 3.96
CA PRO A 212 12.97 9.87 2.70
C PRO A 212 11.77 8.96 2.95
N VAL A 213 10.74 9.12 2.11
CA VAL A 213 9.46 8.41 2.25
C VAL A 213 8.98 7.85 0.92
N GLU A 214 8.14 6.82 1.01
CA GLU A 214 7.37 6.28 -0.11
C GLU A 214 5.87 6.30 0.20
N MET A 215 5.04 6.37 -0.84
CA MET A 215 3.59 6.32 -0.69
C MET A 215 3.10 4.88 -0.50
N THR A 216 2.12 4.69 0.38
CA THR A 216 1.48 3.39 0.65
C THR A 216 -0.03 3.54 0.66
N PHE A 217 -0.73 2.65 -0.03
CA PHE A 217 -2.19 2.68 -0.12
C PHE A 217 -2.80 1.97 1.09
N ARG A 218 -3.71 2.64 1.81
CA ARG A 218 -4.24 2.15 3.08
C ARG A 218 -5.75 2.35 3.19
N ARG A 219 -6.40 1.43 3.89
CA ARG A 219 -7.74 1.64 4.45
C ARG A 219 -7.62 2.72 5.53
N MET A 220 -8.32 3.83 5.35
CA MET A 220 -8.28 4.97 6.25
C MET A 220 -9.32 4.86 7.34
N ARG A 221 -10.56 4.56 6.94
CA ARG A 221 -11.71 4.37 7.84
C ARG A 221 -12.83 3.63 7.13
N GLU A 222 -13.76 3.13 7.92
CA GLU A 222 -15.05 2.62 7.45
C GLU A 222 -16.17 3.47 8.05
N ALA A 223 -17.13 3.88 7.22
CA ALA A 223 -18.33 4.55 7.70
C ALA A 223 -19.54 4.04 6.92
N ARG A 224 -20.55 3.56 7.66
CA ARG A 224 -21.81 3.00 7.12
C ARG A 224 -21.60 1.92 6.05
N GLY A 225 -20.67 0.99 6.30
CA GLY A 225 -20.34 -0.10 5.36
C GLY A 225 -19.57 0.35 4.11
N PHE A 226 -19.09 1.60 4.07
CA PHE A 226 -18.27 2.11 2.98
C PHE A 226 -16.81 2.25 3.42
N TYR A 227 -15.92 1.54 2.72
CA TYR A 227 -14.49 1.55 2.97
C TYR A 227 -13.81 2.72 2.26
N ASN A 228 -13.21 3.63 3.04
CA ASN A 228 -12.45 4.75 2.49
C ASN A 228 -10.97 4.36 2.41
N TYR A 229 -10.45 4.33 1.20
CA TYR A 229 -9.03 4.14 0.96
C TYR A 229 -8.37 5.44 0.52
N PHE A 230 -7.15 5.67 0.97
CA PHE A 230 -6.33 6.79 0.55
C PHE A 230 -4.85 6.46 0.70
N TRP A 231 -4.00 7.34 0.18
CA TRP A 231 -2.57 7.23 0.26
C TRP A 231 -2.04 7.80 1.59
N LYS A 232 -1.26 7.00 2.30
CA LYS A 232 -0.39 7.40 3.42
C LYS A 232 1.05 7.45 2.93
N CYS A 233 1.97 7.96 3.75
CA CYS A 233 3.40 7.82 3.51
C CYS A 233 4.04 6.93 4.58
N ARG A 234 5.21 6.37 4.28
CA ARG A 234 6.05 5.71 5.28
C ARG A 234 7.53 5.95 4.99
N PRO A 235 8.41 5.93 6.00
CA PRO A 235 9.85 6.01 5.77
C PRO A 235 10.35 4.86 4.89
N ILE A 236 11.29 5.15 4.00
CA ILE A 236 11.95 4.10 3.21
C ILE A 236 12.82 3.26 4.14
N ARG A 237 12.64 1.93 4.09
CA ARG A 237 13.38 0.96 4.92
C ARG A 237 13.86 -0.19 4.02
N LYS A 238 15.06 -0.69 4.30
CA LYS A 238 15.50 -2.02 3.87
C LYS A 238 15.24 -2.98 5.03
N GLY A 239 14.88 -4.22 4.75
CA GLY A 239 14.11 -5.09 5.66
C GLY A 239 14.60 -5.21 7.10
N GLY A 240 13.64 -5.34 8.02
CA GLY A 240 13.88 -5.57 9.45
C GLY A 240 14.37 -6.98 9.72
N GLN A 241 15.53 -7.11 10.37
CA GLN A 241 15.96 -8.38 10.94
C GLN A 241 15.06 -8.74 12.13
N PRO A 242 14.66 -10.01 12.29
CA PRO A 242 13.78 -10.47 13.37
C PRO A 242 14.49 -10.62 14.73
N ASN A 243 15.56 -9.87 15.00
CA ASN A 243 16.34 -10.03 16.24
C ASN A 243 16.19 -8.80 17.15
N GLY A 244 15.17 -8.83 17.98
CA GLY A 244 15.19 -8.21 19.30
C GLY A 244 14.87 -9.32 20.30
N GLU A 245 15.89 -9.81 21.00
CA GLU A 245 15.69 -10.66 22.17
C GLU A 245 14.85 -9.91 23.21
N TYR A 246 14.01 -10.67 23.91
CA TYR A 246 13.02 -10.26 24.91
C TYR A 246 13.53 -9.28 25.97
#